data_AF-A0AAN0JWM1-F1
#
_entry.id   AF-A0AAN0JWM1-F1
#
_cell.length_a   1.000
_cell.length_b   1.000
_cell.length_c   1.000
_cell.angle_alpha   90.00
_cell.angle_beta   90.00
_cell.angle_gamma   90.00
#
_symmetry.space_group_name_H-M   'P 1'
#
loop_
_entity.id
_entity.type
_entity.pdbx_description
1 polymer ?
#
loop_
_entity_poly.entity_id
_entity_poly.type
_entity_poly.pdbx_seq_one_letter_code
_entity_poly.pdbx_strand_id
1 'polypeptide(L)'
;MSLTYDDQYLLTGGGDGNVFVYKTNFSTSRPASHVAKVAGSDAQTIKRRIAITDDIEDSSHYSIEDAKQKAEQDRKLKAAEAKKQKVRRDIMLLRRTFTELQQRSQHLPKHLRLKQEEFMMDPSISEQLQKQLADKLDLVRREMAWESEKHSVALKKLQKKLVHTHVHVLACI
;
A
#
# COMPACT_ATOMS: atom_id res chain seq x y z
N MET A 1 -28.49 2.40 -27.06
CA MET A 1 -27.69 1.35 -27.70
C MET A 1 -28.41 0.97 -28.98
N SER A 2 -27.76 1.10 -30.14
CA SER A 2 -28.36 0.81 -31.45
C SER A 2 -27.39 -0.03 -32.28
N LEU A 3 -27.95 -0.88 -33.14
CA LEU A 3 -27.18 -1.69 -34.08
C LEU A 3 -27.29 -1.07 -35.48
N THR A 4 -26.26 -1.22 -36.30
CA THR A 4 -26.35 -0.91 -37.74
C THR A 4 -27.24 -1.93 -38.45
N TYR A 5 -27.78 -1.58 -39.61
CA TYR A 5 -28.64 -2.44 -40.43
C TYR A 5 -27.98 -3.78 -40.83
N ASP A 6 -26.66 -3.78 -41.00
CA ASP A 6 -25.89 -4.97 -41.37
C ASP A 6 -25.43 -5.83 -40.17
N ASP A 7 -25.83 -5.49 -38.94
CA ASP A 7 -25.45 -6.15 -37.69
C ASP A 7 -23.92 -6.24 -37.43
N GLN A 8 -23.11 -5.50 -38.19
CA GLN A 8 -21.64 -5.49 -38.09
C GLN A 8 -21.10 -4.53 -37.04
N TYR A 9 -21.90 -3.55 -36.64
CA TYR A 9 -21.49 -2.47 -35.75
C TYR A 9 -22.55 -2.19 -34.70
N LEU A 10 -22.08 -2.08 -33.46
CA LEU A 10 -22.86 -1.74 -32.29
C LEU A 10 -22.46 -0.36 -31.77
N LEU A 11 -23.43 0.53 -31.63
CA LEU A 11 -23.24 1.90 -31.15
C LEU A 11 -23.82 2.05 -29.74
N THR A 12 -23.00 2.57 -28.83
CA THR A 12 -23.42 2.94 -27.46
C THR A 12 -23.08 4.39 -27.18
N GLY A 13 -23.97 5.08 -26.46
CA GLY A 13 -23.75 6.43 -25.96
C GLY A 13 -23.59 6.39 -24.44
N GLY A 14 -22.50 6.96 -23.93
CA GLY A 14 -22.28 7.17 -22.51
C GLY A 14 -22.96 8.45 -22.02
N GLY A 15 -23.31 8.51 -20.73
CA GLY A 15 -23.91 9.70 -20.10
C GLY A 15 -22.97 10.91 -20.00
N ASP A 16 -21.70 10.72 -20.37
CA ASP A 16 -20.63 11.71 -20.49
C ASP A 16 -20.55 12.35 -21.89
N GLY A 17 -21.43 11.97 -22.82
CA GLY A 17 -21.46 12.48 -24.20
C GLY A 17 -20.51 11.75 -25.15
N ASN A 18 -19.83 10.70 -24.69
CA ASN A 18 -19.00 9.86 -25.54
C ASN A 18 -19.85 8.85 -26.32
N VAL A 19 -19.47 8.63 -27.59
CA VAL A 19 -20.08 7.60 -28.45
C VAL A 19 -19.03 6.53 -28.76
N PHE A 20 -19.35 5.28 -28.41
CA PHE A 20 -18.49 4.13 -28.64
C PHE A 20 -19.08 3.27 -29.77
N VAL A 21 -18.21 2.85 -30.69
CA VAL A 21 -18.56 1.98 -31.82
C VAL A 21 -17.76 0.69 -31.70
N TYR A 22 -18.47 -0.43 -31.61
CA TYR A 22 -17.88 -1.76 -31.52
C TYR A 22 -18.16 -2.52 -32.82
N LYS A 23 -17.13 -3.13 -33.41
CA LYS A 23 -17.31 -4.08 -34.50
C LYS A 23 -17.73 -5.43 -33.92
N THR A 24 -18.93 -5.87 -34.26
CA THR A 24 -19.49 -7.15 -33.81
C THR A 24 -19.23 -8.23 -34.87
N ASN A 25 -18.50 -9.28 -34.50
CA ASN A 25 -18.35 -10.48 -35.32
C ASN A 25 -19.38 -11.53 -34.87
N PHE A 26 -20.67 -11.17 -34.85
CA PHE A 26 -21.71 -12.19 -34.66
C PHE A 26 -21.68 -13.10 -35.89
N SER A 27 -21.22 -14.33 -35.71
CA SER A 27 -21.07 -15.29 -36.78
C SER A 27 -22.45 -15.69 -37.31
N THR A 28 -22.92 -14.99 -38.33
CA THR A 28 -23.86 -15.56 -39.29
C THR A 28 -23.05 -15.86 -40.53
N SER A 29 -23.00 -17.14 -40.89
CA SER A 29 -22.42 -17.67 -42.13
C SER A 29 -22.99 -16.94 -43.35
N ARG A 30 -22.37 -15.82 -43.72
CA ARG A 30 -22.47 -15.23 -45.04
C ARG A 30 -21.13 -15.49 -45.73
N PRO A 31 -21.06 -16.36 -46.75
CA PRO A 31 -19.88 -16.41 -47.59
C PRO A 31 -19.85 -15.11 -48.40
N ALA A 32 -19.20 -14.08 -47.86
CA ALA A 32 -18.92 -12.86 -48.61
C ALA A 32 -17.87 -13.21 -49.68
N SER A 33 -18.34 -13.37 -50.90
CA SER A 33 -17.61 -13.60 -52.14
C SER A 33 -16.81 -12.38 -52.58
N HIS A 34 -15.98 -11.81 -51.69
CA HIS A 34 -14.97 -10.83 -52.07
C HIS A 34 -13.71 -11.03 -51.22
N VAL A 35 -12.91 -12.00 -51.65
CA VAL A 35 -11.51 -12.13 -51.22
C VAL A 35 -10.75 -10.94 -51.81
N ALA A 36 -10.69 -9.83 -51.06
CA ALA A 36 -9.66 -8.85 -51.26
C ALA A 36 -8.33 -9.54 -50.93
N LYS A 37 -7.52 -9.81 -51.97
CA LYS A 37 -6.16 -10.33 -51.82
C LYS A 37 -5.33 -9.30 -51.06
N VAL A 38 -5.26 -9.45 -49.75
CA VAL A 38 -4.20 -8.82 -48.95
C VAL A 38 -2.95 -9.65 -49.21
N ALA A 39 -2.13 -9.17 -50.14
CA ALA A 39 -0.78 -9.67 -50.32
C ALA A 39 0.03 -9.37 -49.05
N GLY A 40 0.56 -10.43 -48.41
CA GLY A 40 1.55 -10.29 -47.35
C GLY A 40 1.08 -10.56 -45.93
N SER A 41 0.50 -11.72 -45.65
CA SER A 41 0.78 -12.36 -44.36
C SER A 41 0.85 -13.87 -44.54
N ASP A 42 2.00 -14.44 -44.18
CA ASP A 42 2.26 -15.87 -44.26
C ASP A 42 1.22 -16.65 -43.46
N ALA A 43 0.31 -17.32 -44.18
CA ALA A 43 -0.68 -18.21 -43.59
C ALA A 43 -0.02 -19.32 -42.74
N GLN A 44 1.25 -19.64 -42.97
CA GLN A 44 2.05 -20.55 -42.14
C GLN A 44 2.39 -19.97 -40.75
N THR A 45 2.58 -18.65 -40.65
CA THR A 45 2.85 -17.96 -39.38
C THR A 45 1.59 -17.85 -38.53
N ILE A 46 0.43 -17.68 -39.18
CA ILE A 46 -0.87 -17.70 -38.50
C ILE A 46 -1.22 -19.13 -38.04
N LYS A 47 -0.99 -20.16 -38.87
CA LYS A 47 -1.18 -21.57 -38.47
C LYS A 47 -0.30 -22.01 -37.30
N ARG A 48 0.92 -21.47 -37.16
CA ARG A 48 1.78 -21.74 -35.98
C ARG A 48 1.35 -21.01 -34.71
N ARG A 49 0.61 -19.89 -34.81
CA ARG A 49 0.03 -19.19 -33.65
C ARG A 49 -1.31 -19.79 -33.19
N ILE A 50 -1.96 -20.57 -34.06
CA ILE A 50 -3.05 -21.47 -33.71
C ILE A 50 -2.44 -22.86 -33.43
N ALA A 51 -1.33 -22.91 -32.70
CA ALA A 51 -1.07 -24.10 -31.91
C ALA A 51 -2.25 -24.14 -30.93
N ILE A 52 -3.02 -25.21 -31.02
CA ILE A 52 -4.16 -25.49 -30.15
C ILE A 52 -3.65 -25.29 -28.72
N THR A 53 -4.02 -24.18 -28.09
CA THR A 53 -3.85 -24.02 -26.66
C THR A 53 -4.86 -24.99 -26.07
N ASP A 54 -4.38 -26.09 -25.49
CA ASP A 54 -5.26 -26.97 -24.73
C ASP A 54 -5.95 -26.13 -23.64
N ASP A 55 -7.28 -26.27 -23.55
CA ASP A 55 -8.05 -25.58 -22.51
C ASP A 55 -7.49 -25.99 -21.15
N ILE A 56 -7.43 -25.02 -20.24
CA ILE A 56 -6.92 -25.24 -18.89
C ILE A 56 -7.96 -26.09 -18.14
N GLU A 57 -7.71 -27.40 -18.00
CA GLU A 57 -8.61 -28.34 -17.31
C GLU A 57 -8.43 -28.34 -15.77
N ASP A 58 -7.37 -27.72 -15.26
CA ASP A 58 -7.09 -27.66 -13.82
C ASP A 58 -7.77 -26.47 -13.14
N SER A 59 -8.69 -26.77 -12.21
CA SER A 59 -9.41 -25.80 -11.37
C SER A 59 -8.48 -24.95 -10.49
N SER A 60 -7.24 -25.40 -10.26
CA SER A 60 -6.24 -24.67 -9.48
C SER A 60 -5.48 -23.61 -10.28
N HIS A 61 -5.55 -23.65 -11.61
CA HIS A 61 -4.79 -22.74 -12.45
C HIS A 61 -5.52 -21.39 -12.58
N TYR A 62 -4.83 -20.32 -12.20
CA TYR A 62 -5.34 -18.96 -12.35
C TYR A 62 -5.80 -18.69 -13.79
N SER A 63 -6.99 -18.11 -13.92
CA SER A 63 -7.46 -17.59 -15.20
C SER A 63 -6.46 -16.56 -15.74
N ILE A 64 -6.34 -16.47 -17.07
CA ILE A 64 -5.44 -15.52 -17.74
C ILE A 64 -5.73 -14.07 -17.27
N GLU A 65 -7.00 -13.75 -17.04
CA GLU A 65 -7.40 -12.44 -16.52
C GLU A 65 -6.98 -12.24 -15.05
N ASP A 66 -7.12 -13.27 -14.19
CA ASP A 66 -6.68 -13.20 -12.79
C ASP A 66 -5.16 -13.07 -12.69
N ALA A 67 -4.42 -13.79 -13.53
CA ALA A 67 -2.96 -13.68 -13.62
C ALA A 67 -2.54 -12.26 -14.02
N LYS A 68 -3.26 -11.64 -14.98
CA LYS A 68 -3.03 -10.27 -15.43
C LYS A 68 -3.36 -9.24 -14.34
N GLN A 69 -4.49 -9.41 -13.64
CA GLN A 69 -4.87 -8.54 -12.53
C GLN A 69 -3.87 -8.61 -11.39
N LYS A 70 -3.45 -9.82 -11.00
CA LYS A 70 -2.44 -10.03 -9.94
C LYS A 70 -1.10 -9.41 -10.32
N ALA A 71 -0.64 -9.60 -11.56
CA ALA A 71 0.59 -8.98 -12.06
C ALA A 71 0.53 -7.44 -12.03
N GLU A 72 -0.63 -6.84 -12.36
CA GLU A 72 -0.82 -5.39 -12.29
C GLU A 72 -0.79 -4.88 -10.85
N GLN A 73 -1.45 -5.59 -9.92
CA GLN A 73 -1.44 -5.27 -8.49
C GLN A 73 -0.03 -5.38 -7.90
N ASP A 74 0.69 -6.46 -8.20
CA ASP A 74 2.07 -6.66 -7.74
C ASP A 74 2.99 -5.56 -8.29
N ARG A 75 2.82 -5.15 -9.54
CA ARG A 75 3.55 -4.02 -10.13
C ARG A 75 3.27 -2.72 -9.37
N LYS A 76 2.00 -2.43 -9.03
CA LYS A 76 1.62 -1.24 -8.24
C LYS A 76 2.23 -1.29 -6.84
N LEU A 77 2.16 -2.43 -6.16
CA LEU A 77 2.74 -2.62 -4.82
C LEU A 77 4.26 -2.45 -4.85
N LYS A 78 4.95 -3.07 -5.80
CA LYS A 78 6.40 -2.95 -5.98
C LYS A 78 6.82 -1.50 -6.25
N ALA A 79 6.08 -0.78 -7.09
CA ALA A 79 6.34 0.63 -7.36
C ALA A 79 6.16 1.51 -6.10
N ALA A 80 5.08 1.26 -5.34
CA ALA A 80 4.83 1.96 -4.09
C ALA A 80 5.92 1.67 -3.04
N GLU A 81 6.35 0.41 -2.92
CA GLU A 81 7.41 0.01 -2.00
C GLU A 81 8.75 0.61 -2.40
N ALA A 82 9.11 0.59 -3.69
CA ALA A 82 10.33 1.23 -4.18
C ALA A 82 10.37 2.73 -3.85
N LYS A 83 9.23 3.43 -3.99
CA LYS A 83 9.10 4.84 -3.60
C LYS A 83 9.29 5.03 -2.09
N LYS A 84 8.64 4.18 -1.27
CA LYS A 84 8.81 4.20 0.20
C LYS A 84 10.27 3.97 0.59
N GLN A 85 10.93 2.99 -0.02
CA GLN A 85 12.34 2.68 0.25
C GLN A 85 13.28 3.81 -0.18
N LYS A 86 13.00 4.49 -1.30
CA LYS A 86 13.76 5.68 -1.72
C LYS A 86 13.65 6.78 -0.67
N VAL A 87 12.43 7.16 -0.29
CA VAL A 87 12.20 8.20 0.73
C VAL A 87 12.86 7.84 2.05
N ARG A 88 12.82 6.57 2.48
CA ARG A 88 13.51 6.11 3.70
C ARG A 88 15.02 6.29 3.62
N ARG A 89 15.63 5.98 2.47
CA ARG A 89 17.07 6.20 2.24
C ARG A 89 17.42 7.68 2.29
N ASP A 90 16.61 8.53 1.66
CA ASP A 90 16.81 9.98 1.65
C ASP A 90 16.74 10.55 3.08
N ILE A 91 15.76 10.12 3.89
CA ILE A 91 15.64 10.49 5.31
C ILE A 91 16.86 10.03 6.11
N MET A 92 17.34 8.80 5.88
CA MET A 92 18.50 8.26 6.59
C MET A 92 19.76 9.05 6.27
N LEU A 93 19.98 9.40 5.01
CA LEU A 93 21.08 10.26 4.58
C LEU A 93 20.99 11.62 5.26
N LEU A 94 19.81 12.26 5.25
CA LEU A 94 19.62 13.58 5.84
C LEU A 94 19.86 13.58 7.36
N ARG A 95 19.44 12.52 8.05
CA ARG A 95 19.73 12.33 9.49
C ARG A 95 21.22 12.19 9.74
N ARG A 96 21.92 11.39 8.93
CA ARG A 96 23.37 11.22 9.06
C ARG A 96 24.10 12.55 8.86
N THR A 97 23.78 13.28 7.78
CA THR A 97 24.39 14.60 7.52
C THR A 97 24.10 15.59 8.65
N PHE A 98 22.90 15.54 9.22
CA PHE A 98 22.53 16.40 10.35
C PHE A 98 23.34 16.05 11.61
N THR A 99 23.49 14.77 11.94
CA THR A 99 24.31 14.32 13.07
C THR A 99 25.79 14.67 12.89
N GLU A 100 26.34 14.49 11.70
CA GLU A 100 27.72 14.89 11.38
C GLU A 100 27.90 16.42 11.54
N LEU A 101 26.92 17.22 11.11
CA LEU A 101 26.93 18.66 11.28
C LEU A 101 26.83 19.09 12.75
N GLN A 102 25.99 18.41 13.55
CA GLN A 102 25.90 18.63 14.99
C GLN A 102 27.21 18.29 15.70
N GLN A 103 27.86 17.18 15.35
CA GLN A 103 29.16 16.80 15.90
C GLN A 103 30.22 17.85 15.57
N ARG A 104 30.29 18.27 14.30
CA ARG A 104 31.20 19.36 13.88
C ARG A 104 30.94 20.65 14.66
N SER A 105 29.67 20.99 14.89
CA SER A 105 29.28 22.14 15.72
C SER A 105 29.78 21.99 17.16
N GLN A 106 29.66 20.80 17.76
CA GLN A 106 30.15 20.55 19.12
C GLN A 106 31.67 20.65 19.27
N HIS A 107 32.45 20.38 18.21
CA HIS A 107 33.90 20.58 18.23
C HIS A 107 34.33 22.05 18.19
N LEU A 108 33.43 22.97 17.83
CA LEU A 108 33.74 24.40 17.83
C LEU A 108 33.84 24.97 19.26
N PRO A 109 34.53 26.11 19.45
CA PRO A 109 34.47 26.88 20.69
C PRO A 109 33.03 27.27 21.08
N LYS A 110 32.73 27.36 22.38
CA LYS A 110 31.36 27.58 22.91
C LYS A 110 30.58 28.74 22.27
N HIS A 111 31.25 29.80 21.86
CA HIS A 111 30.64 30.98 21.25
C HIS A 111 30.29 30.80 19.75
N LEU A 112 30.84 29.77 19.10
CA LEU A 112 30.56 29.40 17.70
C LEU A 112 29.66 28.16 17.59
N ARG A 113 29.28 27.55 18.72
CA ARG A 113 28.37 26.39 18.74
C ARG A 113 26.95 26.87 18.52
N LEU A 114 26.29 26.34 17.50
CA LEU A 114 24.86 26.53 17.28
C LEU A 114 24.06 25.86 18.39
N LYS A 115 23.05 26.56 18.90
CA LYS A 115 22.08 25.98 19.86
C LYS A 115 21.07 25.09 19.13
N GLN A 116 20.41 24.19 19.87
CA GLN A 116 19.38 23.32 19.29
C GLN A 116 18.20 24.11 18.69
N GLU A 117 17.83 25.21 19.34
CA GLU A 117 16.78 26.13 18.88
C GLU A 117 17.11 26.76 17.52
N GLU A 118 18.39 27.06 17.27
CA GLU A 118 18.87 27.65 16.01
C GLU A 118 18.84 26.64 14.84
N PHE A 119 18.80 25.34 15.14
CA PHE A 119 18.60 24.29 14.13
C PHE A 119 17.13 24.11 13.74
N MET A 120 16.18 24.69 14.48
CA MET A 120 14.76 24.59 14.18
C MET A 120 14.39 25.61 13.10
N MET A 121 14.13 25.13 11.87
CA MET A 121 13.76 26.03 10.77
C MET A 121 12.35 26.63 10.94
N ASP A 122 11.40 25.88 11.49
CA ASP A 122 10.01 26.33 11.67
C ASP A 122 9.44 25.83 13.01
N PRO A 123 9.19 26.71 13.98
CA PRO A 123 8.58 26.36 15.25
C PRO A 123 7.17 25.76 15.09
N SER A 124 6.38 26.19 14.11
CA SER A 124 5.00 25.75 13.93
C SER A 124 4.89 24.26 13.61
N ILE A 125 5.85 23.72 12.86
CA ILE A 125 5.95 22.28 12.56
C ILE A 125 6.17 21.48 13.85
N SER A 126 6.98 22.00 14.76
CA SER A 126 7.28 21.32 16.03
C SER A 126 6.06 21.25 16.95
N GLU A 127 5.29 22.33 17.03
CA GLU A 127 4.06 22.39 17.80
C GLU A 127 3.00 21.43 17.24
N GLN A 128 2.83 21.40 15.92
CA GLN A 128 1.94 20.45 15.26
C GLN A 128 2.34 19.00 15.54
N LEU A 129 3.64 18.69 15.49
CA LEU A 129 4.14 17.35 15.79
C LEU A 129 3.92 16.97 17.26
N GLN A 130 4.13 17.90 18.19
CA GLN A 130 3.85 17.70 19.61
C GLN A 130 2.38 17.46 19.87
N LYS A 131 1.49 18.21 19.20
CA LYS A 131 0.04 17.99 19.29
C LYS A 131 -0.35 16.60 18.78
N GLN A 132 0.15 16.19 17.61
CA GLN A 132 -0.08 14.85 17.08
C GLN A 132 0.46 13.75 18.01
N LEU A 133 1.61 13.98 18.65
CA LEU A 133 2.17 13.05 19.62
C LEU A 133 1.27 12.93 20.85
N ALA A 134 0.78 14.06 21.38
CA ALA A 134 -0.14 14.09 22.51
C ALA A 134 -1.44 13.35 22.18
N ASP A 135 -2.04 13.61 21.02
CA ASP A 135 -3.27 12.95 20.58
C ASP A 135 -3.10 11.42 20.49
N LYS A 136 -1.98 10.95 19.94
CA LYS A 136 -1.65 9.52 19.86
C LYS A 136 -1.40 8.91 21.23
N LEU A 137 -0.68 9.62 22.10
CA LEU A 137 -0.42 9.18 23.47
C LEU A 137 -1.74 9.02 24.24
N ASP A 138 -2.65 9.97 24.07
CA ASP A 138 -3.96 9.93 24.71
C ASP A 138 -4.85 8.82 24.16
N LEU A 139 -4.78 8.54 22.85
CA LEU A 139 -5.45 7.37 22.28
C LEU A 139 -4.94 6.07 22.92
N VAL A 140 -3.61 5.86 22.94
CA VAL A 140 -3.00 4.68 23.55
C VAL A 140 -3.34 4.58 25.04
N ARG A 141 -3.34 5.70 25.77
CA ARG A 141 -3.74 5.72 27.18
C ARG A 141 -5.18 5.27 27.37
N ARG A 142 -6.11 5.69 26.51
CA ARG A 142 -7.52 5.27 26.58
C ARG A 142 -7.67 3.77 26.29
N GLU A 143 -7.00 3.27 25.27
CA GLU A 143 -7.01 1.85 24.91
C GLU A 143 -6.43 0.98 26.02
N MET A 144 -5.34 1.44 26.66
CA MET A 144 -4.64 0.71 27.72
C MET A 144 -5.19 0.98 29.13
N ALA A 145 -6.18 1.86 29.28
CA ALA A 145 -6.69 2.28 30.59
C ALA A 145 -7.19 1.09 31.42
N TRP A 146 -7.99 0.22 30.82
CA TRP A 146 -8.54 -0.96 31.51
C TRP A 146 -7.45 -1.96 31.92
N GLU A 147 -6.58 -2.37 31.00
CA GLU A 147 -5.54 -3.36 31.32
C GLU A 147 -4.56 -2.81 32.36
N SER A 148 -4.20 -1.53 32.26
CA SER A 148 -3.34 -0.89 33.27
C SER A 148 -3.99 -0.89 34.67
N GLU A 149 -5.28 -0.57 34.78
CA GLU A 149 -5.98 -0.56 36.07
C GLU A 149 -6.20 -1.98 36.61
N LYS A 150 -6.53 -2.93 35.75
CA LYS A 150 -6.65 -4.35 36.09
C LYS A 150 -5.35 -4.89 36.69
N HIS A 151 -4.21 -4.61 36.06
CA HIS A 151 -2.90 -4.99 36.59
C HIS A 151 -2.56 -4.25 37.89
N SER A 152 -2.86 -2.94 37.98
CA SER A 152 -2.70 -2.12 39.19
C SER A 152 -3.47 -2.70 40.39
N VAL A 153 -4.74 -3.05 40.19
CA VAL A 153 -5.59 -3.65 41.23
C VAL A 153 -5.10 -5.05 41.61
N ALA A 154 -4.71 -5.88 40.63
CA ALA A 154 -4.15 -7.20 40.91
C ALA A 154 -2.88 -7.13 41.76
N LEU A 155 -1.97 -6.20 41.44
CA LEU A 155 -0.75 -5.93 42.19
C LEU A 155 -1.08 -5.50 43.63
N LYS A 156 -2.00 -4.55 43.81
CA LYS A 156 -2.46 -4.11 45.14
C LYS A 156 -3.04 -5.28 45.97
N LYS A 157 -3.77 -6.21 45.34
CA LYS A 157 -4.31 -7.41 46.02
C LYS A 157 -3.18 -8.35 46.46
N LEU A 158 -2.19 -8.59 45.61
CA LEU A 158 -1.02 -9.42 45.95
C LEU A 158 -0.22 -8.81 47.11
N GLN A 159 0.05 -7.50 47.05
CA GLN A 159 0.73 -6.80 48.14
C GLN A 159 -0.03 -6.89 49.46
N LYS A 160 -1.36 -6.66 49.45
CA LYS A 160 -2.20 -6.80 50.65
C LYS A 160 -2.13 -8.21 51.24
N LYS A 161 -2.21 -9.24 50.39
CA LYS A 161 -2.09 -10.64 50.84
C LYS A 161 -0.73 -10.90 51.46
N LEU A 162 0.35 -10.46 50.81
CA LEU A 162 1.72 -10.69 51.28
C LEU A 162 1.97 -10.01 52.63
N VAL A 163 1.55 -8.75 52.79
CA VAL A 163 1.64 -8.02 54.08
C VAL A 163 0.78 -8.69 55.15
N HIS A 164 -0.46 -9.09 54.81
CA HIS A 164 -1.34 -9.78 55.75
C HIS A 164 -0.74 -11.11 56.23
N THR A 165 -0.20 -11.94 55.33
CA THR A 165 0.49 -13.17 55.69
C THR A 165 1.74 -12.92 56.52
N HIS A 166 2.51 -11.87 56.22
CA HIS A 166 3.73 -11.56 56.97
C HIS A 166 3.44 -11.09 58.40
N VAL A 167 2.39 -10.27 58.59
CA VAL A 167 1.92 -9.85 59.93
C VAL A 167 1.38 -11.03 60.72
N HIS A 168 0.64 -11.94 60.08
CA HIS A 168 0.09 -13.12 60.76
C HIS A 168 1.17 -14.13 61.16
N VAL A 169 2.24 -14.27 60.36
CA VAL A 169 3.40 -15.12 60.69
C VAL A 169 4.23 -14.51 61.82
N LEU A 170 4.42 -13.18 61.84
CA LEU A 170 5.08 -12.46 62.94
C LEU A 170 4.28 -12.47 64.25
N ALA A 171 2.96 -12.58 64.20
CA ALA A 171 2.09 -12.67 65.37
C ALA A 171 1.97 -14.10 65.95
N CYS A 172 2.46 -15.12 65.23
CA CYS A 172 2.41 -16.53 65.64
C CYS A 172 3.77 -17.09 66.09
N ILE A 173 4.81 -16.24 66.20
CA ILE A 173 6.12 -16.54 66.80
C ILE A 173 6.22 -15.75 68.10
#